data_AF-A0A127T0M1-F1
#
_entry.id   AF-A0A127T0M1-F1
#
_cell.length_a   1.000
_cell.length_b   1.000
_cell.length_c   1.000
_cell.angle_alpha   90.00
_cell.angle_beta   90.00
_cell.angle_gamma   90.00
#
_symmetry.space_group_name_H-M   'P 1'
#
loop_
_entity.id
_entity.type
_entity.pdbx_description
1 polymer ?
#
loop_
_entity_poly.entity_id
_entity_poly.type
_entity_poly.pdbx_seq_one_letter_code
_entity_poly.pdbx_strand_id
1 'polypeptide(L)'
;MSFSASPSEFFTFQKFRWEVLAVKYAPRKVYIKESGGYVELSYTDFCRRRQADQTYMDKLFIPIQGCLLEVVREQYTDFYRDKERWRYLQKLDTKNSLLSLDGFTDSEGNPLDFIADEAADIAETVVNAVMVDRLKAALP
;
A
#
# COMPACT_ATOMS: atom_id res chain seq x y z
N MET A 1 11.89 21.20 -14.03
CA MET A 1 10.76 20.38 -14.52
C MET A 1 9.56 20.70 -13.67
N SER A 2 8.62 21.47 -14.21
CA SER A 2 7.35 21.83 -13.58
C SER A 2 6.40 20.64 -13.67
N PHE A 3 6.15 19.98 -12.54
CA PHE A 3 5.14 18.92 -12.45
C PHE A 3 3.76 19.55 -12.63
N SER A 4 3.20 19.41 -13.83
CA SER A 4 1.78 19.66 -14.07
C SER A 4 1.00 18.51 -13.45
N ALA A 5 0.32 18.76 -12.33
CA ALA A 5 -0.62 17.83 -11.74
C ALA A 5 -1.73 17.52 -12.76
N SER A 6 -1.79 16.28 -13.22
CA SER A 6 -2.85 15.78 -14.10
C SER A 6 -4.19 15.77 -13.35
N PRO A 7 -5.33 16.09 -14.00
CA PRO A 7 -6.67 16.12 -13.37
C PRO A 7 -7.11 14.80 -12.71
N SER A 8 -6.38 13.70 -12.94
CA SER A 8 -6.62 12.38 -12.37
C SER A 8 -6.19 12.21 -10.91
N GLU A 9 -5.49 13.18 -10.29
CA GLU A 9 -5.12 13.15 -8.86
C GLU A 9 -6.27 13.57 -7.93
N PHE A 10 -7.34 14.15 -8.48
CA PHE A 10 -8.44 14.71 -7.68
C PHE A 10 -9.45 13.67 -7.15
N PHE A 11 -9.43 12.41 -7.59
CA PHE A 11 -10.53 11.46 -7.35
C PHE A 11 -10.31 10.38 -6.27
N THR A 12 -9.15 10.27 -5.63
CA THR A 12 -8.96 9.28 -4.54
C THR A 12 -9.35 9.79 -3.16
N PHE A 13 -9.50 11.10 -2.98
CA PHE A 13 -9.81 11.70 -1.68
C PHE A 13 -11.25 11.38 -1.22
N GLN A 14 -12.20 11.28 -2.17
CA GLN A 14 -13.61 11.05 -1.87
C GLN A 14 -13.88 9.66 -1.27
N LYS A 15 -13.04 8.65 -1.59
CA LYS A 15 -13.22 7.28 -1.10
C LYS A 15 -12.88 7.14 0.40
N PHE A 16 -11.92 7.91 0.90
CA PHE A 16 -11.64 7.98 2.35
C PHE A 16 -12.77 8.65 3.13
N ARG A 17 -13.44 9.64 2.52
CA ARG A 17 -14.63 10.30 3.07
C ARG A 17 -15.77 9.30 3.39
N TRP A 18 -15.84 8.16 2.69
CA TRP A 18 -16.82 7.09 2.95
C TRP A 18 -16.30 6.00 3.87
N GLU A 19 -15.01 5.64 3.84
CA GLU A 19 -14.45 4.66 4.79
C GLU A 19 -14.44 5.16 6.24
N VAL A 20 -14.28 6.48 6.46
CA VAL A 20 -14.43 7.09 7.80
C VAL A 20 -15.90 7.11 8.25
N LEU A 21 -16.86 7.07 7.33
CA LEU A 21 -18.28 6.95 7.67
C LEU A 21 -18.72 5.52 7.96
N ALA A 22 -17.92 4.53 7.56
CA ALA A 22 -18.08 3.14 8.00
C ALA A 22 -17.37 2.91 9.34
N VAL A 23 -17.51 3.83 10.31
CA VAL A 23 -17.32 3.42 11.70
C VAL A 23 -18.43 2.41 11.94
N LYS A 24 -18.06 1.13 12.15
CA LYS A 24 -19.01 0.05 12.44
C LYS A 24 -19.94 0.36 13.63
N TYR A 25 -19.62 1.40 14.40
CA TYR A 25 -20.31 1.88 15.59
C TYR A 25 -20.38 3.41 15.60
N ALA A 26 -21.38 3.99 16.27
CA ALA A 26 -21.40 5.43 16.49
C ALA A 26 -20.14 5.86 17.28
N PRO A 27 -19.43 6.92 16.86
CA PRO A 27 -18.27 7.41 17.61
C PRO A 27 -18.72 7.87 19.01
N ARG A 28 -17.89 7.57 20.01
CA ARG A 28 -18.11 7.91 21.42
C ARG A 28 -18.16 9.42 21.63
N LYS A 29 -17.30 10.16 20.92
CA LYS A 29 -17.15 11.61 21.02
C LYS A 29 -16.75 12.21 19.67
N VAL A 30 -17.14 13.45 19.42
CA VAL A 30 -16.70 14.24 18.27
C VAL A 30 -15.96 15.46 18.79
N TYR A 31 -14.81 15.79 18.23
CA TYR A 31 -14.02 16.96 18.59
C TYR A 31 -13.92 17.89 17.38
N ILE A 32 -14.38 19.13 17.57
CA ILE A 32 -14.36 20.19 16.55
C ILE A 32 -13.33 21.25 16.93
N LYS A 33 -12.73 21.88 15.92
CA LYS A 33 -11.69 22.88 16.14
C LYS A 33 -12.33 24.27 16.22
N GLU A 34 -12.34 24.86 17.41
CA GLU A 34 -12.90 26.20 17.66
C GLU A 34 -11.86 27.07 18.37
N SER A 35 -11.67 28.31 17.90
CA SER A 35 -10.95 29.39 18.61
C SER A 35 -9.60 29.01 19.24
N GLY A 36 -8.82 28.15 18.58
CA GLY A 36 -7.48 27.74 19.05
C GLY A 36 -7.43 26.43 19.85
N GLY A 37 -8.54 25.74 20.04
CA GLY A 37 -8.61 24.46 20.76
C GLY A 37 -9.60 23.46 20.17
N TYR A 38 -9.71 22.32 20.85
CA TYR A 38 -10.68 21.26 20.53
C TYR A 38 -11.84 21.29 21.52
N VAL A 39 -13.06 21.36 20.99
CA VAL A 39 -14.29 21.34 21.77
C VAL A 39 -15.03 20.04 21.50
N GLU A 40 -15.51 19.39 22.56
CA GLU A 40 -16.32 18.19 22.45
C GLU A 40 -17.74 18.53 21.96
N LEU A 41 -18.21 17.79 20.98
CA LEU A 41 -19.55 17.86 20.41
C LEU A 41 -20.20 16.47 20.47
N SER A 42 -21.48 16.44 20.81
CA SER A 42 -22.24 15.20 20.77
C SER A 42 -22.38 14.69 19.33
N TYR A 43 -22.47 13.37 19.15
CA TYR A 43 -22.62 12.80 17.81
C TYR A 43 -23.94 13.22 17.13
N THR A 44 -25.02 13.40 17.91
CA THR A 44 -26.31 13.85 17.39
C THR A 44 -26.27 15.29 16.91
N ASP A 45 -25.60 16.18 17.66
CA ASP A 45 -25.43 17.57 17.24
C ASP A 45 -24.49 17.70 16.05
N PHE A 46 -23.43 16.88 15.99
CA PHE A 46 -22.58 16.77 14.81
C PHE A 46 -23.39 16.42 13.55
N CYS A 47 -24.22 15.37 13.62
CA CYS A 47 -25.07 14.96 12.52
C CYS A 47 -26.05 16.07 12.10
N ARG A 48 -26.67 16.76 13.07
CA ARG A 48 -27.59 17.88 12.80
C ARG A 48 -26.89 19.04 12.10
N ARG A 49 -25.73 19.48 12.63
CA ARG A 49 -24.94 20.57 12.03
C ARG A 49 -24.50 20.24 10.61
N ARG A 50 -24.05 18.99 10.39
CA ARG A 50 -23.64 18.52 9.07
C ARG A 50 -24.78 18.47 8.05
N GLN A 51 -26.01 18.23 8.48
CA GLN A 51 -27.19 18.24 7.60
C GLN A 51 -27.70 19.67 7.33
N ALA A 52 -27.56 20.56 8.30
CA ALA A 52 -28.06 21.93 8.22
C ALA A 52 -27.09 22.89 7.50
N ASP A 53 -25.79 22.67 7.60
CA ASP A 53 -24.75 23.55 7.07
C ASP A 53 -23.92 22.85 6.00
N GLN A 54 -23.94 23.40 4.78
CA GLN A 54 -23.16 22.89 3.65
C GLN A 54 -21.65 23.05 3.88
N THR A 55 -21.23 24.05 4.66
CA THR A 55 -19.81 24.32 4.98
C THR A 55 -19.17 23.15 5.75
N TYR A 56 -19.97 22.34 6.44
CA TYR A 56 -19.51 21.12 7.09
C TYR A 56 -19.07 20.01 6.12
N MET A 57 -19.36 20.13 4.81
CA MET A 57 -18.90 19.17 3.80
C MET A 57 -17.41 19.31 3.46
N ASP A 58 -16.85 20.50 3.67
CA ASP A 58 -15.43 20.79 3.43
C ASP A 58 -14.55 20.46 4.64
N LYS A 59 -15.18 20.27 5.82
CA LYS A 59 -14.48 19.88 7.04
C LYS A 59 -14.00 18.43 6.97
N LEU A 60 -12.76 18.22 7.40
CA LEU A 60 -12.11 16.91 7.37
C LEU A 60 -12.04 16.33 8.77
N PHE A 61 -12.27 15.03 8.87
CA PHE A 61 -12.28 14.33 10.15
C PHE A 61 -11.50 13.03 10.08
N ILE A 62 -10.70 12.76 11.12
CA ILE A 62 -9.97 11.50 11.29
C ILE A 62 -10.60 10.71 12.44
N PRO A 63 -10.89 9.41 12.24
CA PRO A 63 -11.32 8.53 13.32
C PRO A 63 -10.11 8.07 14.15
N ILE A 64 -10.13 8.32 15.46
CA ILE A 64 -9.09 7.89 16.41
C ILE A 64 -9.75 7.20 17.60
N GLN A 65 -9.53 5.90 17.75
CA GLN A 65 -10.00 5.10 18.91
C GLN A 65 -11.48 5.31 19.27
N GLY A 66 -12.36 5.36 18.26
CA GLY A 66 -13.80 5.57 18.46
C GLY A 66 -14.20 7.02 18.72
N CYS A 67 -13.29 7.99 18.59
CA CYS A 67 -13.58 9.42 18.52
C CYS A 67 -13.41 9.93 17.09
N LEU A 68 -14.09 11.03 16.76
CA LEU A 68 -13.97 11.70 15.47
C LEU A 68 -13.34 13.09 15.67
N LEU A 69 -12.21 13.37 15.03
CA LEU A 69 -11.43 14.59 15.26
C LEU A 69 -11.38 15.47 14.00
N GLU A 70 -11.82 16.72 14.09
CA GLU A 70 -11.69 17.72 13.03
C GLU A 70 -10.22 18.09 12.80
N VAL A 71 -9.77 18.07 11.56
CA VAL A 71 -8.38 18.37 11.20
C VAL A 71 -8.29 19.25 9.96
N VAL A 72 -7.13 19.89 9.81
CA VAL A 72 -6.77 20.61 8.58
C VAL A 72 -6.32 19.64 7.50
N ARG A 73 -6.29 20.11 6.25
CA ARG A 73 -5.98 19.28 5.07
C ARG A 73 -4.60 18.63 5.15
N GLU A 74 -3.60 19.37 5.62
CA GLU A 74 -2.22 18.91 5.74
C GLU A 74 -2.13 17.70 6.67
N GLN A 75 -2.73 17.81 7.86
CA GLN A 75 -2.78 16.75 8.86
C GLN A 75 -3.60 15.54 8.38
N TYR A 76 -4.69 15.79 7.64
CA TYR A 76 -5.50 14.73 7.06
C TYR A 76 -4.70 13.89 6.04
N THR A 77 -3.96 14.56 5.15
CA THR A 77 -3.11 13.89 4.17
C THR A 77 -1.98 13.13 4.84
N ASP A 78 -1.30 13.72 5.83
CA ASP A 78 -0.22 13.05 6.56
C ASP A 78 -0.69 11.78 7.27
N PHE A 79 -1.87 11.80 7.90
CA PHE A 79 -2.43 10.64 8.58
C PHE A 79 -2.68 9.46 7.62
N TYR A 80 -3.12 9.75 6.39
CA TYR A 80 -3.42 8.72 5.40
C TYR A 80 -2.28 8.40 4.43
N ARG A 81 -1.17 9.15 4.50
CA ARG A 81 -0.02 9.02 3.59
C ARG A 81 0.49 7.58 3.49
N ASP A 82 0.69 6.93 4.62
CA ASP A 82 1.23 5.57 4.64
C ASP A 82 0.21 4.54 4.15
N LYS A 83 -1.08 4.72 4.48
CA LYS A 83 -2.16 3.85 3.98
C LYS A 83 -2.35 3.99 2.47
N GLU A 84 -2.20 5.19 1.93
CA GLU A 84 -2.22 5.43 0.48
C GLU A 84 -0.99 4.85 -0.21
N ARG A 85 0.19 4.98 0.39
CA ARG A 85 1.42 4.33 -0.10
C ARG A 85 1.26 2.82 -0.17
N TRP A 86 0.73 2.18 0.87
CA TRP A 86 0.46 0.74 0.86
C TRP A 86 -0.50 0.32 -0.25
N ARG A 87 -1.58 1.08 -0.49
CA ARG A 87 -2.50 0.84 -1.61
C ARG A 87 -1.83 1.00 -2.97
N TYR A 88 -0.97 2.01 -3.10
CA TYR A 88 -0.20 2.22 -4.32
C TYR A 88 0.73 1.03 -4.59
N LEU A 89 1.47 0.58 -3.58
CA LEU A 89 2.34 -0.59 -3.68
C LEU A 89 1.54 -1.86 -4.02
N GLN A 90 0.39 -2.09 -3.38
CA GLN A 90 -0.47 -3.23 -3.71
C GLN A 90 -0.97 -3.18 -5.16
N LYS A 91 -1.37 -1.99 -5.65
CA LYS A 91 -1.77 -1.83 -7.05
C LYS A 91 -0.62 -2.07 -8.01
N LEU A 92 0.59 -1.62 -7.68
CA LEU A 92 1.78 -1.89 -8.48
C LEU A 92 2.10 -3.39 -8.47
N ASP A 93 2.06 -4.02 -7.31
CA ASP A 93 2.30 -5.45 -7.13
C ASP A 93 1.33 -6.28 -7.98
N THR A 94 0.03 -5.98 -7.91
CA THR A 94 -0.99 -6.65 -8.73
C THR A 94 -0.82 -6.39 -10.23
N LYS A 95 -0.43 -5.17 -10.64
CA LYS A 95 -0.27 -4.82 -12.06
C LYS A 95 1.00 -5.41 -12.67
N ASN A 96 2.08 -5.38 -11.90
CA ASN A 96 3.39 -5.77 -12.38
C ASN A 96 3.68 -7.24 -12.07
N SER A 97 2.80 -7.92 -11.32
CA SER A 97 3.05 -9.24 -10.72
C SER A 97 4.51 -9.35 -10.31
N LEU A 98 4.99 -8.37 -9.51
CA LEU A 98 6.39 -8.36 -9.09
C LEU A 98 6.60 -9.66 -8.34
N LEU A 99 7.25 -10.60 -9.03
CA LEU A 99 7.50 -11.95 -8.55
C LEU A 99 8.12 -11.80 -7.16
N SER A 100 7.37 -12.18 -6.12
CA SER A 100 7.99 -12.34 -4.81
C SER A 100 9.10 -13.38 -4.99
N LEU A 101 10.20 -13.24 -4.26
CA LEU A 101 11.21 -14.30 -4.21
C LEU A 101 10.58 -15.64 -3.77
N ASP A 102 9.55 -15.59 -2.91
CA ASP A 102 8.70 -16.74 -2.56
C ASP A 102 7.95 -17.35 -3.75
N GLY A 103 7.66 -16.58 -4.80
CA GLY A 103 7.08 -17.07 -6.04
C GLY A 103 8.06 -17.91 -6.88
N PHE A 104 9.34 -17.90 -6.52
CA PHE A 104 10.36 -18.82 -7.02
C PHE A 104 10.61 -19.98 -6.06
N THR A 105 9.77 -20.19 -5.05
CA THR A 105 9.91 -21.34 -4.15
C THR A 105 8.62 -22.15 -4.12
N ASP A 106 8.72 -23.47 -4.04
CA ASP A 106 7.57 -24.34 -3.79
C ASP A 106 7.03 -24.16 -2.36
N SER A 107 5.93 -24.86 -2.02
CA SER A 107 5.35 -24.83 -0.67
C SER A 107 6.28 -25.34 0.43
N GLU A 108 7.42 -25.93 0.07
CA GLU A 108 8.44 -26.47 0.97
C GLU A 108 9.67 -25.54 1.07
N GLY A 109 9.68 -24.44 0.31
CA GLY A 109 10.76 -23.45 0.29
C GLY A 109 11.90 -23.79 -0.68
N ASN A 110 11.74 -24.80 -1.54
CA ASN A 110 12.76 -25.15 -2.53
C ASN A 110 12.64 -24.24 -3.75
N PRO A 111 13.75 -23.78 -4.35
CA PRO A 111 13.70 -23.00 -5.58
C PRO A 111 12.97 -23.77 -6.70
N LEU A 112 12.01 -23.12 -7.35
CA LEU A 112 11.38 -23.62 -8.57
C LEU A 112 12.43 -23.72 -9.66
N ASP A 113 12.46 -24.85 -10.35
CA ASP A 113 13.43 -25.23 -11.39
C ASP A 113 13.32 -24.41 -12.70
N PHE A 114 12.70 -23.23 -12.65
CA PHE A 114 12.37 -22.42 -13.83
C PHE A 114 13.58 -21.71 -14.45
N ILE A 115 14.70 -21.59 -13.72
CA ILE A 115 15.96 -21.03 -14.22
C ILE A 115 16.91 -22.17 -14.59
N ALA A 116 16.45 -23.11 -15.40
CA ALA A 116 17.32 -24.07 -16.07
C ALA A 116 17.71 -23.47 -17.43
N ASP A 117 19.01 -23.29 -17.68
CA ASP A 117 19.50 -23.01 -19.02
C ASP A 117 19.37 -24.28 -19.86
N GLU A 118 18.24 -24.46 -20.54
CA GLU A 118 17.97 -25.62 -21.42
C GLU A 118 19.02 -25.77 -22.53
N ALA A 119 19.80 -24.73 -22.85
CA ALA A 119 20.87 -24.81 -23.83
C ALA A 119 22.18 -25.36 -23.25
N ALA A 120 22.32 -25.42 -21.92
CA ALA A 120 23.53 -25.92 -21.26
C ALA A 120 23.37 -27.41 -20.91
N ASP A 121 23.91 -28.29 -21.76
CA ASP A 121 24.10 -29.70 -21.39
C ASP A 121 25.25 -29.84 -20.38
N ILE A 122 24.88 -29.76 -19.10
CA ILE A 122 25.81 -29.91 -17.97
C ILE A 122 26.44 -31.32 -18.00
N ALA A 123 25.69 -32.35 -18.40
CA ALA A 123 26.20 -33.71 -18.44
C ALA A 123 27.30 -33.85 -19.49
N GLU A 124 27.09 -33.32 -20.70
CA GLU A 124 28.10 -33.29 -21.75
C GLU A 124 29.35 -32.48 -21.32
N THR A 125 29.13 -31.32 -20.68
CA THR A 125 30.23 -30.47 -20.19
C THR A 125 31.09 -31.20 -19.16
N VAL A 126 30.46 -31.87 -18.19
CA VAL A 126 31.15 -32.64 -17.15
C VAL A 126 31.88 -33.84 -17.75
N VAL A 127 31.25 -34.55 -18.68
CA VAL A 127 31.89 -35.66 -19.40
C VAL A 127 33.12 -35.17 -20.15
N ASN A 128 33.03 -34.09 -20.90
CA ASN A 128 34.16 -33.50 -21.63
C ASN A 128 35.29 -33.07 -20.67
N ALA A 129 34.97 -32.44 -19.54
CA ALA A 129 35.96 -32.07 -18.54
C ALA A 129 36.70 -33.29 -17.96
N VAL A 130 35.97 -34.35 -17.60
CA VAL A 130 36.56 -35.60 -17.08
C VAL A 130 37.43 -36.28 -18.15
N MET A 131 37.00 -36.30 -19.41
CA MET A 131 37.82 -36.85 -20.50
C MET A 131 39.12 -36.06 -20.70
N VAL A 132 39.06 -34.73 -20.65
CA VAL A 132 40.24 -33.85 -20.75
C VAL A 132 41.19 -34.07 -19.59
N ASP A 133 40.70 -34.21 -18.36
CA ASP A 133 41.56 -34.48 -17.20
C ASP A 133 42.24 -35.84 -17.27
N ARG A 134 41.53 -36.87 -17.75
CA ARG A 134 42.13 -38.19 -18.00
C ARG A 134 43.19 -38.15 -19.08
N LEU A 135 42.97 -37.39 -20.15
CA LEU A 135 43.97 -37.18 -21.21
C LEU A 135 45.21 -36.46 -20.66
N LYS A 136 45.04 -35.41 -19.86
CA LYS A 136 46.15 -34.71 -19.21
C LYS A 136 46.95 -35.62 -18.27
N ALA A 137 46.28 -36.51 -17.53
CA ALA A 137 46.95 -37.46 -16.64
C ALA A 137 47.70 -38.59 -17.39
N ALA A 138 47.33 -38.87 -18.63
CA ALA A 138 47.94 -39.91 -19.46
C ALA A 138 49.09 -39.38 -20.34
N LEU A 139 49.25 -38.06 -20.48
CA LEU A 139 50.37 -37.44 -21.17
C LEU A 139 51.53 -37.21 -20.16
N PRO A 140 52.78 -37.57 -20.51
CA PRO A 140 53.95 -37.43 -19.64
C PRO A 140 54.39 -35.97 -19.45
#